data_AF-A0A7V5K581-F1
#
_entry.id   AF-A0A7V5K581-F1
#
_cell.length_a   1.000
_cell.length_b   1.000
_cell.length_c   1.000
_cell.angle_alpha   90.00
_cell.angle_beta   90.00
_cell.angle_gamma   90.00
#
_symmetry.space_group_name_H-M   'P 1'
#
loop_
_entity.id
_entity.type
_entity.pdbx_description
1 polymer ?
#
loop_
_entity_poly.entity_id
_entity_poly.type
_entity_poly.pdbx_seq_one_letter_code
_entity_poly.pdbx_strand_id
1 'polypeptide(L)' 'MLLSDAGERSLGSQLIPKLSPGTSVTKAKALWIGKGLSPDVCCVGVTVDSTHMISETDETNNTGYAPLTVE' A
#
# COMPACT_ATOMS: atom_id res chain seq x y z
N MET A 1 2.28 -13.13 -1.91
CA MET A 1 0.94 -13.01 -2.55
C MET A 1 -0.10 -13.09 -1.44
N LEU A 2 -0.45 -11.96 -0.83
CA LEU A 2 -1.60 -11.94 0.09
C LEU A 2 -2.85 -11.88 -0.78
N LEU A 3 -3.74 -12.84 -0.54
CA LEU A 3 -5.06 -12.93 -1.15
C LEU A 3 -5.76 -11.58 -0.95
N SER A 4 -6.22 -10.98 -2.04
CA SER A 4 -7.17 -9.87 -1.99
C SER A 4 -8.37 -10.33 -1.17
N ASP A 5 -8.50 -9.83 0.06
CA ASP A 5 -9.72 -10.01 0.82
C ASP A 5 -10.86 -9.35 0.03
N ALA A 6 -12.06 -9.93 0.06
CA ALA A 6 -13.15 -9.64 -0.87
C ALA A 6 -13.74 -8.21 -0.79
N GLY A 7 -13.06 -7.28 -0.10
CA GLY A 7 -13.37 -5.85 0.00
C GLY A 7 -12.23 -4.90 -0.40
N GLU A 8 -11.06 -5.39 -0.82
CA GLU A 8 -9.94 -4.51 -1.15
C GLU A 8 -9.99 -3.98 -2.59
N ARG A 9 -9.72 -2.68 -2.76
CA ARG A 9 -9.64 -2.03 -4.06
C ARG A 9 -8.27 -1.39 -4.25
N SER A 10 -7.54 -1.80 -5.29
CA SER A 10 -6.31 -1.13 -5.68
C SER A 10 -6.60 0.28 -6.17
N LEU A 11 -5.98 1.28 -5.52
CA LEU A 11 -6.09 2.69 -5.89
C LEU A 11 -5.03 3.12 -6.91
N GLY A 12 -3.92 2.38 -7.00
CA GLY A 12 -2.85 2.61 -7.95
C GLY A 12 -1.50 2.11 -7.44
N SER A 13 -0.45 2.36 -8.24
CA SER A 13 0.93 2.00 -7.92
C SER A 13 1.91 3.09 -8.34
N GLN A 14 3.13 3.00 -7.81
CA GLN A 14 4.28 3.83 -8.19
C GLN A 14 5.56 2.99 -8.15
N LEU A 15 6.41 3.15 -9.16
CA LEU A 15 7.73 2.53 -9.16
C LEU A 15 8.69 3.29 -8.24
N ILE A 16 9.32 2.56 -7.33
CA ILE A 16 10.41 3.03 -6.49
C ILE A 16 11.68 2.31 -6.91
N PRO A 17 12.77 3.02 -7.27
CA PRO A 17 14.05 2.37 -7.52
C PRO A 17 14.55 1.62 -6.30
N LYS A 18 15.34 0.57 -6.51
CA LYS A 18 15.96 -0.19 -5.42
C LYS A 18 16.69 0.75 -4.45
N LEU A 19 16.43 0.56 -3.17
CA LEU A 19 17.07 1.30 -2.10
C LEU A 19 18.41 0.66 -1.74
N SER A 20 19.40 1.49 -1.40
CA SER A 20 20.65 1.00 -0.82
C SER A 20 20.42 0.59 0.64
N PRO A 21 21.26 -0.32 1.19
CA PRO A 21 21.13 -0.72 2.59
C PRO A 21 21.12 0.47 3.56
N GLY A 22 20.21 0.47 4.52
CA GLY A 22 20.07 1.53 5.52
C GLY A 22 19.47 2.85 5.02
N THR A 23 19.00 2.91 3.76
CA THR A 23 18.39 4.13 3.20
C THR A 23 16.88 4.09 3.26
N SER A 24 16.27 5.26 3.40
CA SER A 24 14.82 5.47 3.33
C SER A 24 14.48 6.53 2.30
N VAL A 25 13.32 6.40 1.65
CA VAL A 25 12.77 7.44 0.76
C VAL A 25 11.32 7.74 1.13
N THR A 26 10.93 9.00 0.98
CA THR A 26 9.53 9.43 1.10
C THR A 26 8.99 9.75 -0.29
N LYS A 27 7.80 9.24 -0.62
CA LYS A 27 7.12 9.50 -1.88
C LYS A 27 5.66 9.83 -1.60
N ALA A 28 5.12 10.75 -2.39
CA ALA A 28 3.73 11.15 -2.35
C ALA A 28 3.09 10.91 -3.72
N LYS A 29 1.85 10.42 -3.73
CA LYS A 29 1.05 10.20 -4.91
C LYS A 29 -0.41 10.54 -4.60
N ALA A 30 -0.98 11.46 -5.35
CA ALA A 30 -2.42 11.70 -5.28
C ALA A 30 -3.16 10.56 -5.99
N LEU A 31 -4.14 9.97 -5.32
CA LEU A 31 -4.96 8.88 -5.83
C LEU A 31 -6.44 9.27 -5.70
N TRP A 32 -7.22 8.92 -6.72
CA TRP A 32 -8.66 9.11 -6.68
C TRP A 32 -9.34 7.89 -6.08
N ILE A 33 -9.93 8.06 -4.91
CA ILE A 33 -10.59 6.99 -4.15
C ILE A 33 -11.94 6.61 -4.77
N GLY A 34 -12.58 7.55 -5.49
CA GLY A 34 -13.89 7.34 -6.10
C GLY A 34 -15.05 7.63 -5.15
N LYS A 35 -16.27 7.39 -5.63
CA LYS A 35 -17.51 7.46 -4.83
C LYS A 35 -17.90 6.06 -4.36
N GLY A 36 -18.76 5.99 -3.34
CA GLY A 36 -19.35 4.73 -2.88
C GLY A 36 -18.51 3.96 -1.86
N LEU A 37 -17.54 4.62 -1.22
CA LEU A 37 -17.04 4.10 0.05
C LEU A 37 -18.11 4.31 1.12
N SER A 38 -18.44 3.26 1.84
CA SER A 38 -19.22 3.40 3.06
C SER A 38 -18.44 4.31 4.04
N PRO A 39 -19.13 5.23 4.75
CA PRO A 39 -18.51 6.07 5.77
C PRO A 39 -18.05 5.28 7.01
N ASP A 40 -18.24 3.95 7.04
CA ASP A 40 -17.58 3.07 7.99
C ASP A 40 -16.05 3.19 7.89
N VAL A 41 -15.35 2.79 8.95
CA VAL A 41 -13.89 2.88 9.04
C VAL A 41 -13.24 2.12 7.86
N CYS A 42 -12.79 2.88 6.86
CA CYS A 42 -11.97 2.39 5.77
C CYS A 42 -10.49 2.55 6.16
N CYS A 43 -9.62 1.66 5.67
CA CYS A 43 -8.18 1.82 5.82
C CYS A 43 -7.53 1.95 4.44
N VAL A 44 -6.45 2.73 4.37
CA VAL A 44 -5.58 2.78 3.21
C VAL A 44 -4.34 1.97 3.54
N GLY A 45 -4.11 0.91 2.77
CA GLY A 45 -2.89 0.11 2.81
C GLY A 45 -1.89 0.52 1.72
N VAL A 46 -0.61 0.40 2.03
CA VAL A 46 0.48 0.47 1.05
C VAL A 46 1.34 -0.78 1.22
N THR A 47 1.50 -1.53 0.15
CA THR A 47 2.42 -2.67 0.08
C THR A 47 3.59 -2.31 -0.83
N VAL A 48 4.82 -2.36 -0.31
CA VAL A 48 6.03 -2.29 -1.13
C VAL A 48 6.32 -3.66 -1.72
N ASP A 49 6.92 -3.68 -2.91
CA ASP A 49 7.21 -4.90 -3.68
C ASP A 49 6.08 -5.94 -3.67
N SER A 50 4.85 -5.51 -4.01
CA SER A 50 3.69 -6.41 -4.03
C SER A 50 3.85 -7.61 -4.97
N THR A 51 4.79 -7.51 -5.92
CA THR A 51 5.20 -8.57 -6.85
C THR A 51 6.24 -9.55 -6.30
N HIS A 52 6.80 -9.30 -5.11
CA HIS A 52 7.82 -10.12 -4.46
C HIS A 52 9.06 -10.33 -5.37
N MET A 53 9.50 -9.28 -6.05
CA MET A 53 10.66 -9.29 -6.94
C MET A 53 11.99 -9.19 -6.19
N ILE A 54 11.99 -8.67 -4.96
CA ILE A 54 13.15 -8.52 -4.08
C ILE A 54 12.87 -9.34 -2.83
N SER A 55 13.62 -10.42 -2.63
CA SER A 55 13.53 -11.17 -1.38
C SER A 55 14.21 -10.40 -0.25
N GLU A 56 13.46 -10.15 0.80
CA GLU A 56 13.90 -9.48 2.01
C GLU A 56 14.02 -10.48 3.18
N THR A 57 14.65 -10.06 4.27
CA THR A 57 14.81 -10.91 5.46
C THR A 57 13.50 -11.16 6.19
N ASP A 58 12.52 -10.28 5.99
CA ASP A 58 11.21 -10.34 6.62
C ASP A 58 10.15 -9.78 5.66
N GLU A 59 9.52 -10.67 4.91
CA GLU A 59 8.44 -10.33 3.96
C GLU A 59 7.14 -9.90 4.66
N THR A 60 7.04 -10.05 5.98
CA THR A 60 5.80 -9.74 6.72
C THR A 60 5.65 -8.26 7.05
N ASN A 61 6.70 -7.46 6.86
CA ASN A 61 6.73 -6.04 7.19
C ASN A 61 6.57 -5.10 5.96
N ASN A 62 6.28 -5.67 4.79
CA ASN A 62 6.14 -4.90 3.55
C ASN A 62 4.81 -4.17 3.37
N THR A 63 3.88 -4.32 4.31
CA THR A 63 2.58 -3.65 4.27
C THR A 63 2.37 -2.77 5.49
N GLY A 64 2.00 -1.51 5.23
CA GLY A 64 1.55 -0.56 6.25
C GLY A 64 0.13 -0.08 5.98
N TYR A 65 -0.62 0.23 7.04
CA TYR A 65 -2.00 0.71 6.96
C TYR A 65 -2.17 2.02 7.73
N ALA A 66 -3.07 2.87 7.25
CA ALA A 66 -3.53 4.06 7.94
C ALA A 66 -5.06 4.13 7.93
N PRO A 67 -5.71 4.60 9.03
CA PRO A 67 -7.15 4.83 9.02
C PRO A 67 -7.48 5.97 8.04
N LEU A 68 -8.59 5.81 7.34
CA LEU A 68 -9.16 6.82 6.47
C LEU A 68 -10.60 7.10 6.90
N THR A 69 -10.83 8.31 7.38
CA THR A 69 -12.18 8.84 7.60
C THR A 69 -12.60 9.59 6.34
N VAL A 70 -13.72 9.18 5.75
CA VAL A 70 -14.37 9.93 4.67
C VAL A 70 -15.49 10.75 5.30
N GLU A 71 -15.40 12.08 5.19
CA GLU A 71 -16.45 13.02 5.62
C GLU A 71 -17.51 13.25 4.53
#